data_AF-A0A840PL87-F1
#
_entry.id   AF-A0A840PL87-F1
#
_cell.length_a   1.000
_cell.length_b   1.000
_cell.length_c   1.000
_cell.angle_alpha   90.00
_cell.angle_beta   90.00
_cell.angle_gamma   90.00
#
_symmetry.space_group_name_H-M   'P 1'
#
loop_
_entity.id
_entity.type
_entity.pdbx_description
1 polymer ?
#
loop_
_entity_poly.entity_id
_entity_poly.type
_entity_poly.pdbx_seq_one_letter_code
_entity_poly.pdbx_strand_id
1 'polypeptide(L)'
;MILTAAGVVVLLAAAASGLYVLLVQPGRKLSQIAEKFGQFWDDWNGVEDRPGMPGRPGVIVRLESIEEQLRPTHGTSLRDAVNRTESVSAGWAPKDIMQAADKVASAFQTSTQLAVLEPVTR
;
A
#
# COMPACT_ATOMS: atom_id res chain seq x y z
N MET A 1 6.90 20.83 -69.37
CA MET A 1 7.26 19.45 -68.96
C MET A 1 7.96 19.38 -67.60
N ILE A 2 8.82 20.34 -67.21
CA ILE A 2 9.48 20.32 -65.89
C ILE A 2 8.47 20.50 -64.73
N LEU A 3 7.45 21.35 -64.92
CA LEU A 3 6.42 21.62 -63.90
C LEU A 3 5.56 20.39 -63.56
N THR A 4 5.32 19.49 -64.53
CA THR A 4 4.55 18.25 -64.32
C THR A 4 5.37 17.16 -63.63
N ALA A 5 6.67 17.08 -63.91
CA ALA A 5 7.58 16.15 -63.22
C ALA A 5 7.76 16.53 -61.74
N ALA A 6 7.90 17.82 -61.44
CA ALA A 6 7.98 18.31 -60.06
C ALA A 6 6.69 17.98 -59.27
N GLY A 7 5.52 18.14 -59.87
CA GLY A 7 4.24 17.80 -59.23
C GLY A 7 4.11 16.31 -58.88
N VAL A 8 4.56 15.41 -59.77
CA VAL A 8 4.51 13.96 -59.53
C VAL A 8 5.46 13.55 -58.40
N VAL A 9 6.66 14.12 -58.35
CA VAL A 9 7.62 13.83 -57.27
C VAL A 9 7.09 14.28 -55.92
N VAL A 10 6.44 15.45 -55.84
CA VAL A 10 5.82 15.92 -54.59
C VAL A 10 4.68 15.01 -54.15
N LEU A 11 3.84 14.53 -55.07
CA LEU A 11 2.75 13.60 -54.75
C LEU A 11 3.27 12.25 -54.26
N LEU A 12 4.30 11.70 -54.89
CA LEU A 12 4.92 10.45 -54.46
C LEU A 12 5.62 10.59 -53.11
N ALA A 13 6.30 11.71 -52.87
CA ALA A 13 6.92 12.00 -51.58
C ALA A 13 5.88 12.16 -50.46
N ALA A 14 4.74 12.82 -50.75
CA ALA A 14 3.64 12.95 -49.80
C ALA A 14 2.97 11.60 -49.50
N ALA A 15 2.74 10.77 -50.51
CA ALA A 15 2.19 9.42 -50.34
C ALA A 15 3.13 8.51 -49.53
N ALA A 16 4.44 8.54 -49.84
CA ALA A 16 5.44 7.78 -49.11
C ALA A 16 5.59 8.26 -47.66
N SER A 17 5.55 9.58 -47.43
CA SER A 17 5.60 10.17 -46.08
C SER A 17 4.35 9.81 -45.27
N GLY A 18 3.17 9.83 -45.89
CA GLY A 18 1.91 9.41 -45.27
C GLY A 18 1.96 7.94 -44.85
N LEU A 19 2.44 7.06 -45.75
CA LEU A 19 2.60 5.64 -45.47
C LEU A 19 3.62 5.37 -44.37
N TYR A 20 4.75 6.08 -44.38
CA TYR A 20 5.77 5.99 -43.33
C TYR A 20 5.22 6.40 -41.97
N VAL A 21 4.47 7.51 -41.89
CA VAL A 21 3.84 7.96 -40.63
C VAL A 21 2.80 6.93 -40.16
N LEU A 22 1.97 6.40 -41.05
CA LEU A 22 0.96 5.39 -40.76
C LEU A 22 1.55 4.07 -40.25
N LEU A 23 2.75 3.70 -40.67
CA LEU A 23 3.38 2.44 -40.25
C LEU A 23 4.29 2.61 -39.03
N VAL A 24 5.06 3.70 -38.97
CA VAL A 24 6.13 3.87 -37.97
C VAL A 24 5.65 4.57 -36.70
N GLN A 25 4.75 5.56 -36.79
CA GLN A 25 4.23 6.21 -35.58
C GLN A 25 3.45 5.26 -34.66
N PRO A 26 2.50 4.44 -35.15
CA PRO A 26 1.81 3.52 -34.26
C PRO A 26 2.77 2.47 -33.69
N GLY A 27 3.75 1.99 -34.47
CA GLY A 27 4.79 1.09 -33.97
C GLY A 27 5.58 1.67 -32.79
N ARG A 28 5.97 2.95 -32.86
CA ARG A 28 6.67 3.64 -31.76
C ARG A 28 5.79 3.86 -30.53
N LYS A 29 4.49 4.09 -30.70
CA LYS A 29 3.57 4.21 -29.56
C LYS A 29 3.30 2.86 -28.91
N LEU A 30 3.17 1.81 -29.72
CA LEU A 30 2.99 0.44 -29.24
C LEU A 30 4.22 -0.07 -28.48
N SER A 31 5.44 0.29 -28.90
CA SER A 31 6.65 -0.12 -28.18
C SER A 31 6.71 0.49 -26.77
N GLN A 32 6.34 1.76 -26.61
CA GLN A 32 6.27 2.40 -25.29
C GLN A 32 5.23 1.76 -24.38
N ILE A 33 4.11 1.32 -24.96
CA ILE A 33 3.06 0.62 -24.22
C ILE A 33 3.55 -0.78 -23.83
N ALA A 34 4.21 -1.49 -24.74
CA ALA A 34 4.78 -2.81 -24.50
C ALA A 34 5.83 -2.80 -23.38
N GLU A 35 6.69 -1.79 -23.31
CA GLU A 35 7.65 -1.61 -22.22
C GLU A 35 6.95 -1.51 -20.85
N LYS A 36 5.86 -0.75 -20.77
CA LYS A 36 5.06 -0.65 -19.54
C LYS A 36 4.38 -1.97 -19.17
N PHE A 37 3.87 -2.69 -20.17
CA PHE A 37 3.33 -4.03 -19.94
C PHE A 37 4.39 -5.02 -19.48
N GLY A 38 5.61 -4.94 -20.00
CA GLY A 38 6.75 -5.73 -19.52
C GLY A 38 7.05 -5.46 -18.05
N GLN A 39 7.17 -4.19 -17.66
CA GLN A 39 7.38 -3.81 -16.26
C GLN A 39 6.26 -4.32 -15.34
N PHE A 40 5.00 -4.18 -15.78
CA PHE A 40 3.85 -4.72 -15.05
C PHE A 40 3.94 -6.24 -14.90
N TRP A 41 4.32 -6.95 -15.96
CA TRP A 41 4.44 -8.40 -15.95
C TRP A 41 5.59 -8.88 -15.04
N ASP A 42 6.70 -8.16 -15.05
CA ASP A 42 7.85 -8.41 -14.17
C ASP A 42 7.49 -8.16 -12.70
N ASP A 43 6.69 -7.12 -12.40
CA ASP A 43 6.20 -6.90 -11.04
C ASP A 43 5.18 -7.96 -10.60
N TRP A 44 4.31 -8.39 -11.52
CA TRP A 44 3.27 -9.38 -11.24
C TRP A 44 3.87 -10.77 -10.94
N ASN A 45 4.78 -11.25 -11.79
CA ASN A 45 5.42 -12.56 -11.63
C ASN A 45 6.61 -12.53 -10.67
N GLY A 46 7.27 -11.37 -10.56
CA GLY A 46 8.54 -11.24 -9.87
C GLY A 46 9.73 -11.40 -10.81
N VAL A 47 10.91 -11.10 -10.27
CA VAL A 47 12.19 -11.21 -10.96
C VAL A 47 13.05 -12.22 -10.22
N GLU A 48 13.59 -13.20 -10.93
CA GLU A 48 14.46 -14.24 -10.36
C GLU A 48 15.76 -13.67 -9.79
N ASP A 49 16.36 -14.41 -8.85
CA ASP A 49 17.68 -14.13 -8.33
C ASP A 49 18.73 -14.14 -9.45
N ARG A 50 19.57 -13.10 -9.50
CA ARG A 50 20.68 -13.02 -10.45
C ARG A 50 21.99 -12.72 -9.71
N PRO A 51 23.16 -13.13 -10.24
CA PRO A 51 24.44 -12.93 -9.55
C PRO A 51 24.63 -11.47 -9.12
N GLY A 52 24.73 -11.25 -7.80
CA GLY A 52 24.91 -9.92 -7.21
C GLY A 52 23.64 -9.08 -7.03
N MET A 53 22.45 -9.58 -7.37
CA MET A 53 21.19 -8.90 -7.07
C MET A 53 20.11 -9.91 -6.64
N PRO A 54 19.61 -9.82 -5.39
CA PRO A 54 18.50 -10.64 -4.96
C PRO A 54 17.27 -10.33 -5.82
N GLY A 55 16.57 -11.38 -6.17
CA GLY A 55 15.32 -11.36 -6.89
C GLY A 55 14.25 -10.62 -6.11
N ARG A 56 13.20 -10.25 -6.82
CA ARG A 56 12.08 -9.50 -6.27
C ARG A 56 10.84 -10.39 -6.32
N PRO A 57 10.18 -10.66 -5.17
CA PRO A 57 8.98 -11.47 -5.18
C PRO A 57 7.87 -10.79 -5.95
N GLY A 58 7.15 -11.57 -6.75
CA GLY A 58 5.97 -11.12 -7.50
C GLY A 58 4.80 -10.75 -6.60
N VAL A 59 3.78 -10.15 -7.21
CA VAL A 59 2.56 -9.71 -6.49
C VAL A 59 1.85 -10.88 -5.82
N ILE A 60 1.73 -12.04 -6.48
CA ILE A 60 1.01 -13.19 -5.93
C ILE A 60 1.66 -13.68 -4.62
N VAL A 61 2.99 -13.79 -4.60
CA VAL A 61 3.74 -14.21 -3.40
C VAL A 61 3.57 -13.20 -2.26
N ARG A 62 3.57 -11.90 -2.59
CA ARG A 62 3.31 -10.87 -1.57
C ARG A 62 1.87 -10.91 -1.07
N LEU A 63 0.91 -11.17 -1.94
CA LEU A 63 -0.51 -11.24 -1.58
C LEU A 63 -0.76 -12.41 -0.64
N GLU A 64 -0.16 -13.57 -0.90
CA GLU A 64 -0.23 -14.74 0.00
C GLU A 64 0.27 -14.38 1.41
N SER A 65 1.40 -13.68 1.53
CA SER A 65 1.91 -13.25 2.83
C SER A 65 0.97 -12.28 3.58
N ILE A 66 0.22 -11.46 2.84
CA ILE A 66 -0.78 -10.54 3.41
C ILE A 66 -2.01 -11.34 3.85
N GLU A 67 -2.47 -12.28 3.02
CA GLU A 67 -3.60 -13.15 3.33
C GLU A 67 -3.36 -13.99 4.58
N GLU A 68 -2.13 -14.51 4.77
CA GLU A 68 -1.73 -15.20 6.00
C GLU A 68 -1.91 -14.32 7.25
N GLN A 69 -1.56 -13.04 7.17
CA GLN A 69 -1.72 -12.11 8.28
C GLN A 69 -3.17 -11.69 8.55
N LEU A 70 -4.03 -11.81 7.54
CA LEU A 70 -5.47 -11.50 7.63
C LEU A 70 -6.32 -12.72 7.97
N ARG A 71 -5.80 -13.94 7.81
CA ARG A 71 -6.47 -15.17 8.18
C ARG A 71 -6.34 -15.42 9.69
N PRO A 72 -7.42 -15.82 10.39
CA PRO A 72 -7.33 -16.20 11.79
C PRO A 72 -6.34 -17.34 11.96
N THR A 73 -5.30 -17.13 12.75
CA THR A 73 -4.20 -18.08 12.94
C THR A 73 -3.91 -18.20 14.44
N HIS A 74 -4.93 -18.54 15.23
CA HIS A 74 -4.85 -18.86 16.66
C HIS A 74 -3.96 -17.91 17.50
N GLY A 75 -3.86 -16.64 17.12
CA GLY A 75 -3.10 -15.63 17.87
C GLY A 75 -1.75 -15.21 17.30
N THR A 76 -1.31 -15.74 16.16
CA THR A 76 -0.05 -15.35 15.50
C THR A 76 -0.23 -14.31 14.39
N SER A 77 -1.47 -14.15 13.89
CA SER A 77 -1.76 -13.19 12.82
C SER A 77 -1.97 -11.77 13.37
N LEU A 78 -1.76 -10.75 12.52
CA LEU A 78 -2.05 -9.36 12.87
C LEU A 78 -3.53 -9.18 13.19
N ARG A 79 -4.41 -9.85 12.44
CA ARG A 79 -5.85 -9.83 12.71
C ARG A 79 -6.18 -10.33 14.12
N ASP A 80 -5.55 -11.41 14.56
CA ASP A 80 -5.79 -11.94 15.91
C ASP A 80 -5.26 -10.99 16.99
N ALA A 81 -4.15 -10.30 16.73
CA ALA A 81 -3.63 -9.27 17.64
C ALA A 81 -4.60 -8.09 17.75
N VAL A 82 -5.15 -7.62 16.62
CA VAL A 82 -6.17 -6.55 16.60
C VAL A 82 -7.44 -7.00 17.31
N ASN A 83 -8.00 -8.17 16.97
CA ASN A 83 -9.20 -8.71 17.60
C ASN A 83 -9.04 -8.87 19.11
N ARG A 84 -7.85 -9.26 19.58
CA ARG A 84 -7.53 -9.36 21.01
C ARG A 84 -7.59 -7.98 21.67
N THR A 85 -6.92 -6.98 21.10
CA THR A 85 -6.98 -5.60 21.60
C THR A 85 -8.41 -5.05 21.59
N GLU A 86 -9.16 -5.30 20.50
CA GLU A 86 -10.56 -4.90 20.41
C GLU A 86 -11.41 -5.57 21.48
N SER A 87 -11.26 -6.88 21.70
CA SER A 87 -11.99 -7.60 22.76
C SER A 87 -11.71 -7.07 24.16
N VAL A 88 -10.45 -6.69 24.43
CA VAL A 88 -10.07 -6.05 25.70
C VAL A 88 -10.72 -4.67 25.81
N SER A 89 -10.67 -3.86 24.74
CA SER A 89 -11.25 -2.52 24.74
C SER A 89 -12.78 -2.53 24.82
N ALA A 90 -13.44 -3.50 24.16
CA ALA A 90 -14.89 -3.66 24.16
C ALA A 90 -15.43 -4.08 25.52
N GLY A 91 -14.61 -4.77 26.33
CA GLY A 91 -14.94 -5.09 27.72
C GLY A 91 -14.95 -3.89 28.66
N TRP A 92 -14.44 -2.73 28.21
CA TRP A 92 -14.39 -1.49 28.99
C TRP A 92 -15.43 -0.52 28.41
N ALA A 93 -16.66 -0.54 28.93
CA ALA A 93 -17.62 0.48 28.51
C ALA A 93 -17.12 1.86 28.99
N PRO A 94 -17.36 2.96 28.25
CA PRO A 94 -16.92 4.30 28.66
C PRO A 94 -17.36 4.68 30.08
N LYS A 95 -18.52 4.20 30.53
CA LYS A 95 -19.03 4.35 31.90
C LYS A 95 -18.19 3.62 32.96
N ASP A 96 -17.59 2.49 32.61
CA ASP A 96 -16.77 1.68 33.54
C ASP A 96 -15.42 2.38 33.76
N ILE A 97 -14.89 3.02 32.72
CA ILE A 97 -13.70 3.88 32.81
C ILE A 97 -13.96 5.09 33.70
N MET A 98 -15.10 5.75 33.50
CA MET A 98 -15.49 6.91 34.32
C MET A 98 -15.69 6.52 35.79
N GLN A 99 -16.35 5.37 36.04
CA GLN A 99 -16.59 4.87 37.39
C GLN A 99 -15.28 4.44 38.08
N ALA A 100 -14.35 3.85 37.33
CA ALA A 100 -13.02 3.52 37.84
C ALA A 100 -12.23 4.79 38.19
N ALA A 101 -12.29 5.82 37.34
CA ALA A 101 -11.66 7.12 37.59
C ALA A 101 -12.22 7.79 38.85
N ASP A 102 -13.55 7.79 39.05
CA ASP A 102 -14.19 8.32 40.26
C ASP A 102 -13.81 7.54 41.53
N LYS A 103 -13.69 6.21 41.45
CA LYS A 103 -13.22 5.38 42.57
C LYS A 103 -11.77 5.69 42.94
N VAL A 104 -10.89 5.90 41.96
CA VAL A 104 -9.50 6.30 42.24
C VAL A 104 -9.44 7.71 42.82
N ALA A 105 -10.21 8.66 42.27
CA ALA A 105 -10.25 10.03 42.76
C ALA A 105 -10.73 10.10 44.23
N SER A 106 -11.80 9.37 44.55
CA SER A 106 -12.30 9.28 45.93
C SER A 106 -11.31 8.59 46.87
N ALA A 107 -10.65 7.50 46.46
CA ALA A 107 -9.63 6.84 47.28
C ALA A 107 -8.42 7.74 47.57
N PHE A 108 -7.99 8.54 46.59
CA PHE A 108 -6.95 9.56 46.79
C PHE A 108 -7.40 10.64 47.77
N GLN A 109 -8.64 11.11 47.66
CA GLN A 109 -9.18 12.13 48.56
C GLN A 109 -9.30 11.61 50.00
N THR A 110 -9.74 10.36 50.18
CA THR A 110 -9.77 9.68 51.49
C THR A 110 -8.37 9.51 52.09
N SER A 111 -7.39 9.12 51.28
CA SER A 111 -6.00 8.96 51.74
C SER A 111 -5.37 10.31 52.13
N THR A 112 -5.66 11.36 51.37
CA THR A 112 -5.20 12.72 51.68
C THR A 112 -5.85 13.25 52.96
N GLN A 113 -7.14 12.98 53.17
CA GLN A 113 -7.85 13.32 54.41
C GLN A 113 -7.28 12.56 55.62
N LEU A 114 -6.97 11.26 55.47
CA LEU A 114 -6.31 10.48 56.52
C LEU A 114 -4.93 11.05 56.88
N ALA A 115 -4.14 11.44 55.88
CA ALA A 115 -2.81 12.01 56.09
C ALA A 115 -2.83 13.39 56.76
N VAL A 116 -3.91 14.15 56.60
CA VAL A 116 -4.13 15.44 57.28
C VAL A 116 -4.64 15.26 58.72
N LEU A 117 -5.30 14.14 59.01
CA LEU A 117 -5.91 13.84 60.32
C LEU A 117 -5.02 13.02 61.25
N GLU A 118 -3.84 12.54 60.83
CA GLU A 118 -2.83 12.07 61.78
C GLU A 118 -2.11 13.28 62.38
N PRO A 119 -2.38 13.67 63.64
CA PRO A 119 -1.49 14.58 64.34
C PRO A 119 -0.14 13.88 64.45
N VAL A 120 0.93 14.61 64.11
CA VAL A 120 2.30 14.24 64.45
C VAL A 120 2.38 14.12 65.97
N THR A 121 2.07 12.93 66.50
CA THR A 121 2.29 12.56 67.89
C THR A 121 3.79 12.28 68.02
N ARG A 122 4.53 13.36 68.25
CA ARG A 122 5.85 13.33 68.87
C ARG A 122 5.73 13.70 70.33
#